data_AF-A0A1J3FCG9-F1
#
_entry.id   AF-A0A1J3FCG9-F1
#
_cell.length_a   1.000
_cell.length_b   1.000
_cell.length_c   1.000
_cell.angle_alpha   90.00
_cell.angle_beta   90.00
_cell.angle_gamma   90.00
#
_symmetry.space_group_name_H-M   'P 1'
#
loop_
_entity.id
_entity.type
_entity.pdbx_description
1 polymer ?
#
loop_
_entity_poly.entity_id
_entity_poly.type
_entity_poly.pdbx_seq_one_letter_code
_entity_poly.pdbx_strand_id
1 'polypeptide(L)'
;MSNGPGLFADIGKKARDLLTRDYSTDQKFSISTNSVSGLALTSTALKKGVVHGADVATQYKYRNALFDIKIDTDSTVLTTITFSEILPSTKAIASFKVPDYNSSKLEVQYFHDH
;
A
#
# COMPACT_ATOMS: atom_id res chain seq x y z
N MET A 1 -5.08 18.91 -4.85
CA MET A 1 -3.65 18.82 -4.50
C MET A 1 -3.45 19.87 -3.41
N SER A 2 -3.18 19.47 -2.17
CA SER A 2 -2.99 20.42 -1.08
C SER A 2 -1.73 21.22 -1.34
N ASN A 3 -1.80 22.54 -1.23
CA ASN A 3 -0.68 23.46 -1.40
C ASN A 3 0.24 23.50 -0.16
N GLY A 4 0.05 22.59 0.81
CA GLY A 4 0.85 22.44 2.01
C GLY A 4 2.09 21.55 1.87
N PRO A 5 3.02 21.58 2.84
CA PRO A 5 4.21 20.73 2.88
C PRO A 5 3.82 19.25 2.93
N GLY A 6 4.68 18.40 2.36
CA GLY A 6 4.53 16.96 2.42
C GLY A 6 4.68 16.39 3.83
N LEU A 7 4.32 15.12 4.01
CA LEU A 7 4.45 14.43 5.29
C LEU A 7 5.93 14.34 5.70
N PHE A 8 6.20 14.27 7.00
CA PHE A 8 7.56 14.02 7.52
C PHE A 8 8.20 12.77 6.88
N ALA A 9 7.42 11.73 6.66
CA ALA A 9 7.87 10.49 6.01
C ALA A 9 8.29 10.66 4.54
N ASP A 10 7.87 11.75 3.87
CA ASP A 10 8.21 12.04 2.49
C ASP A 10 9.46 12.93 2.35
N ILE A 11 10.03 13.44 3.45
CA ILE A 11 11.27 14.22 3.42
C ILE A 11 12.42 13.34 2.90
N GLY A 12 13.10 13.80 1.85
CA GLY A 12 14.20 13.06 1.22
C GLY A 12 13.77 11.86 0.37
N LYS A 13 12.47 11.55 0.27
CA LYS A 13 11.95 10.38 -0.47
C LYS A 13 12.41 10.36 -1.92
N LYS A 14 12.39 11.50 -2.62
CA LYS A 14 12.85 11.58 -4.02
C LYS A 14 14.31 11.16 -4.19
N ALA A 15 15.19 11.64 -3.32
CA ALA A 15 16.62 11.30 -3.40
C ALA A 15 16.86 9.82 -3.07
N ARG A 16 16.16 9.29 -2.05
CA ARG A 16 16.22 7.86 -1.71
C ARG A 16 15.70 6.99 -2.86
N ASP A 17 14.56 7.36 -3.44
CA ASP A 17 13.95 6.62 -4.54
C ASP A 17 14.87 6.58 -5.76
N LEU A 18 15.59 7.66 -6.10
CA LEU A 18 16.57 7.62 -7.21
C LEU A 18 17.66 6.55 -7.03
N LEU A 19 18.04 6.25 -5.79
CA LEU A 19 19.12 5.32 -5.47
C LEU A 19 18.64 3.88 -5.30
N THR A 20 17.43 3.69 -4.76
CA THR A 20 16.98 2.37 -4.31
C THR A 20 15.66 1.90 -4.90
N ARG A 21 14.93 2.76 -5.63
CA ARG A 21 13.62 2.38 -6.16
C ARG A 21 13.78 1.27 -7.18
N ASP A 22 13.04 0.19 -6.94
CA ASP A 22 13.00 -1.02 -7.79
C ASP A 22 14.36 -1.72 -7.99
N TYR A 23 15.42 -1.28 -7.30
CA TYR A 23 16.69 -1.99 -7.25
C TYR A 23 16.56 -3.17 -6.30
N SER A 24 16.55 -4.38 -6.85
CA SER A 24 16.54 -5.63 -6.09
C SER A 24 17.42 -6.67 -6.76
N THR A 25 18.15 -7.44 -5.97
CA THR A 25 18.87 -8.64 -6.43
C THR A 25 17.95 -9.85 -6.55
N ASP A 26 16.72 -9.74 -6.05
CA ASP A 26 15.75 -10.83 -6.01
C ASP A 26 15.03 -11.00 -7.36
N GLN A 27 14.68 -12.24 -7.70
CA GLN A 27 13.86 -12.50 -8.89
C GLN A 27 12.40 -12.30 -8.54
N LYS A 28 11.77 -11.28 -9.12
CA LYS A 28 10.36 -10.94 -8.93
C LYS A 28 9.61 -11.03 -10.25
N PHE A 29 8.52 -11.78 -10.25
CA PHE A 29 7.58 -11.85 -11.35
C PHE A 29 6.22 -11.34 -10.86
N SER A 30 5.58 -10.46 -11.62
CA SER A 30 4.28 -9.89 -11.23
C SER A 30 3.36 -9.77 -12.44
N ILE A 31 2.11 -10.18 -12.26
CA ILE A 31 1.03 -10.03 -13.23
C ILE A 31 -0.06 -9.18 -12.56
N SER A 32 -0.47 -8.10 -13.23
CA SER A 32 -1.55 -7.24 -12.78
C SER A 32 -2.67 -7.20 -13.82
N THR A 33 -3.90 -7.38 -13.36
CA THR A 33 -5.12 -7.26 -14.16
C THR A 33 -6.01 -6.19 -13.56
N ASN A 34 -6.53 -5.30 -14.39
CA ASN A 34 -7.47 -4.25 -13.98
C ASN A 34 -8.83 -4.52 -14.61
N SER A 35 -9.88 -4.38 -13.81
CA SER A 35 -11.27 -4.50 -14.27
C SER A 35 -11.89 -3.12 -14.47
N VAL A 36 -12.93 -3.06 -15.31
CA VAL A 36 -13.69 -1.82 -15.58
C VAL A 36 -14.42 -1.32 -14.32
N SER A 37 -14.73 -2.21 -13.38
CA SER A 37 -15.39 -1.87 -12.11
C SER A 37 -14.47 -1.21 -11.08
N GLY A 38 -13.17 -1.04 -11.38
CA GLY A 38 -12.20 -0.40 -10.48
C GLY A 38 -11.52 -1.36 -9.50
N LEU A 39 -11.66 -2.68 -9.70
CA LEU A 39 -10.85 -3.70 -9.02
C LEU A 39 -9.57 -3.97 -9.81
N ALA A 40 -8.42 -3.85 -9.15
CA ALA A 40 -7.12 -4.28 -9.61
C ALA A 40 -6.69 -5.53 -8.83
N LEU A 41 -6.18 -6.54 -9.53
CA LEU A 41 -5.63 -7.75 -8.93
C LEU A 41 -4.20 -7.93 -9.41
N THR A 42 -3.27 -8.11 -8.48
CA THR A 42 -1.84 -8.29 -8.72
C THR A 42 -1.38 -9.57 -8.06
N SER A 43 -0.88 -10.51 -8.85
CA SER A 43 -0.23 -11.71 -8.35
C SER A 43 1.28 -11.53 -8.48
N THR A 44 2.01 -11.82 -7.41
CA THR A 44 3.47 -11.69 -7.34
C THR A 44 4.08 -13.01 -6.92
N ALA A 45 5.13 -13.44 -7.62
CA ALA A 45 6.05 -14.47 -7.18
C ALA A 45 7.42 -13.86 -6.92
N LEU A 46 8.02 -14.17 -5.79
CA LEU A 46 9.30 -13.64 -5.36
C LEU A 46 10.23 -14.79 -4.97
N LYS A 47 11.44 -14.78 -5.54
CA LYS A 47 12.55 -15.63 -5.12
C LYS A 47 13.66 -14.75 -4.57
N LYS A 48 13.90 -14.87 -3.26
CA LYS A 48 14.90 -14.14 -2.50
C LYS A 48 15.90 -15.13 -1.90
N GLY A 49 17.00 -15.35 -2.62
CA GLY A 49 17.99 -16.37 -2.25
C GLY A 49 17.36 -17.77 -2.21
N VAL A 50 17.31 -18.37 -1.02
CA VAL A 50 16.71 -19.70 -0.75
C VAL A 50 15.22 -19.59 -0.39
N VAL A 51 14.73 -18.39 -0.05
CA VAL A 51 13.34 -18.16 0.34
C VAL A 51 12.49 -17.87 -0.89
N HIS A 52 11.37 -18.59 -1.00
CA HIS A 52 10.38 -18.40 -2.03
C HIS A 52 9.09 -17.91 -1.37
N GLY A 53 8.49 -16.87 -1.95
CA GLY A 53 7.22 -16.35 -1.51
C GLY A 53 6.34 -16.01 -2.69
N ALA A 54 5.04 -16.01 -2.46
CA ALA A 54 4.09 -15.46 -3.40
C ALA A 54 3.04 -14.66 -2.65
N ASP A 55 2.45 -13.69 -3.35
CA ASP A 55 1.33 -12.94 -2.85
C ASP A 55 0.30 -12.66 -3.93
N VAL A 56 -0.95 -12.48 -3.50
CA VAL A 56 -2.03 -11.93 -4.29
C VAL A 56 -2.52 -10.68 -3.57
N ALA A 57 -2.39 -9.54 -4.23
CA ALA A 57 -2.91 -8.27 -3.77
C ALA A 57 -4.12 -7.88 -4.63
N THR A 58 -5.14 -7.32 -3.97
CA THR A 58 -6.29 -6.72 -4.63
C THR A 58 -6.45 -5.29 -4.13
N GLN A 59 -6.78 -4.39 -5.04
CA GLN A 59 -7.09 -3.00 -4.72
C GLN A 59 -8.44 -2.67 -5.34
N TYR A 60 -9.37 -2.20 -4.50
CA TYR A 60 -10.68 -1.75 -4.93
C TYR A 60 -10.89 -0.30 -4.52
N LYS A 61 -11.15 0.56 -5.51
CA LYS A 61 -11.45 1.97 -5.26
C LYS A 61 -12.95 2.22 -5.39
N TYR A 62 -13.55 2.74 -4.32
CA TYR A 62 -14.94 3.14 -4.32
C TYR A 62 -15.09 4.54 -3.75
N ARG A 63 -15.50 5.50 -4.61
CA ARG A 63 -15.61 6.92 -4.25
C ARG A 63 -14.30 7.44 -3.62
N ASN A 64 -14.37 7.85 -2.34
CA ASN A 64 -13.27 8.37 -1.54
C ASN A 64 -12.59 7.29 -0.67
N ALA A 65 -13.03 6.04 -0.76
CA ALA A 65 -12.46 4.89 -0.06
C ALA A 65 -11.62 4.03 -1.02
N LEU A 66 -10.54 3.49 -0.49
CA LEU A 66 -9.67 2.54 -1.17
C LEU A 66 -9.42 1.37 -0.23
N PHE A 67 -9.70 0.17 -0.72
CA PHE A 67 -9.56 -1.09 -0.01
C PHE A 67 -8.43 -1.89 -0.65
N ASP A 68 -7.34 -2.09 0.07
CA ASP A 68 -6.27 -2.99 -0.32
C ASP A 68 -6.33 -4.26 0.53
N ILE A 69 -6.29 -5.41 -0.11
CA ILE A 69 -6.19 -6.71 0.58
C ILE A 69 -5.02 -7.45 -0.05
N LYS A 70 -4.07 -7.87 0.78
CA LYS A 70 -2.92 -8.67 0.38
C LYS A 70 -2.92 -9.99 1.15
N ILE A 71 -2.81 -11.08 0.41
CA ILE A 71 -2.69 -12.44 0.95
C ILE A 71 -1.33 -12.98 0.49
N ASP A 72 -0.53 -13.52 1.41
CA ASP A 72 0.76 -14.11 1.08
C ASP A 72 0.83 -15.61 1.44
N THR A 73 1.90 -16.26 0.99
CA THR A 73 2.17 -17.68 1.24
C THR A 73 2.45 -18.01 2.71
N ASP A 74 2.70 -17.00 3.56
CA ASP A 74 2.91 -17.17 5.00
C ASP A 74 1.58 -17.20 5.76
N SER A 75 0.47 -17.42 5.05
CA SER A 75 -0.90 -17.43 5.59
C SER A 75 -1.27 -16.11 6.27
N THR A 76 -0.65 -15.01 5.85
CA THR A 76 -0.99 -13.68 6.33
C THR A 76 -2.01 -13.04 5.40
N VAL A 77 -3.01 -12.40 6.01
CA VAL A 77 -3.92 -11.47 5.33
C VAL A 77 -3.69 -10.07 5.88
N LEU A 78 -3.19 -9.16 5.05
CA LEU A 78 -3.06 -7.73 5.35
C LEU A 78 -4.20 -6.98 4.66
N THR A 79 -5.02 -6.30 5.44
CA THR A 79 -6.06 -5.42 4.93
C THR A 79 -5.71 -3.98 5.27
N THR A 80 -5.78 -3.10 4.28
CA THR A 80 -5.61 -1.66 4.44
C THR A 80 -6.82 -0.93 3.86
N ILE A 81 -7.41 -0.05 4.66
CA ILE A 81 -8.56 0.76 4.27
C ILE A 81 -8.11 2.21 4.37
N THR A 82 -8.18 2.91 3.24
CA THR A 82 -7.81 4.32 3.13
C THR A 82 -9.05 5.14 2.77
N PHE A 83 -9.34 6.16 3.57
CA PHE A 83 -10.33 7.18 3.26
C PHE A 83 -9.62 8.48 2.95
N SER A 84 -9.73 8.95 1.71
CA SER A 84 -9.19 10.22 1.26
C SER A 84 -10.32 11.25 1.40
N GLU A 85 -10.29 12.13 2.40
CA GLU A 85 -11.36 13.10 2.72
C GLU A 85 -12.51 12.53 3.58
N ILE A 86 -12.20 12.06 4.80
CA ILE A 86 -13.24 11.87 5.84
C ILE A 86 -13.78 13.23 6.29
N LEU A 87 -12.87 14.18 6.42
CA LEU A 87 -13.09 15.60 6.68
C LEU A 87 -12.29 16.40 5.64
N PRO A 88 -12.59 17.69 5.43
CA PRO A 88 -11.78 18.54 4.56
C PRO A 88 -10.30 18.37 4.89
N SER A 89 -9.47 18.21 3.86
CA SER A 89 -8.02 18.09 4.02
C SER A 89 -7.53 16.88 4.84
N THR A 90 -8.38 15.90 5.18
CA THR A 90 -8.00 14.80 6.07
C THR A 90 -8.05 13.45 5.37
N LYS A 91 -6.96 12.69 5.47
CA LYS A 91 -6.88 11.30 5.01
C LYS A 91 -6.69 10.38 6.21
N ALA A 92 -7.45 9.30 6.30
CA ALA A 92 -7.27 8.28 7.32
C ALA A 92 -6.92 6.94 6.68
N ILE A 93 -6.03 6.20 7.31
CA ILE A 93 -5.54 4.90 6.84
C ILE A 93 -5.60 3.95 8.04
N ALA A 94 -6.40 2.90 7.94
CA ALA A 94 -6.45 1.82 8.90
C ALA A 94 -5.87 0.56 8.26
N SER A 95 -4.95 -0.13 8.94
CA SER A 95 -4.39 -1.38 8.46
C SER A 95 -4.36 -2.42 9.57
N PHE A 96 -4.66 -3.67 9.26
CA PHE A 96 -4.58 -4.78 10.19
C PHE A 96 -4.13 -6.05 9.49
N LYS A 97 -3.44 -6.91 10.24
CA LYS A 97 -2.87 -8.17 9.78
C LYS A 97 -3.56 -9.31 10.53
N VAL A 98 -3.82 -10.42 9.85
CA VAL A 98 -4.38 -11.63 10.44
C VAL A 98 -3.48 -12.80 10.04
N PRO A 99 -3.14 -13.74 10.95
CA PRO A 99 -3.60 -13.83 12.35
C PRO A 99 -2.88 -12.93 13.35
N ASP A 100 -1.92 -12.11 12.91
CA ASP A 100 -1.17 -11.21 13.78
C ASP A 100 -1.96 -9.92 14.12
N TYR A 101 -2.84 -10.01 15.11
CA TYR A 101 -3.67 -8.88 15.54
C TYR A 101 -2.88 -7.72 16.18
N ASN A 102 -1.61 -7.94 16.58
CA ASN A 102 -0.80 -6.94 17.25
C ASN A 102 -0.22 -5.88 16.30
N SER A 103 -0.20 -6.14 14.99
CA SER A 103 0.33 -5.21 13.97
C SER A 103 -0.73 -4.29 13.36
N SER A 104 -1.84 -4.08 14.07
CA SER A 104 -2.88 -3.12 13.69
C SER A 104 -2.39 -1.68 13.83
N LYS A 105 -2.67 -0.83 12.84
CA LYS A 105 -2.26 0.58 12.80
C LYS A 105 -3.41 1.46 12.31
N LEU A 106 -3.57 2.62 12.97
CA LEU A 106 -4.43 3.71 12.50
C LEU A 106 -3.56 4.94 12.30
N GLU A 107 -3.62 5.52 11.11
CA GLU A 107 -2.89 6.73 10.73
C GLU A 107 -3.87 7.79 10.23
N VAL A 108 -3.71 9.02 10.71
CA VAL A 108 -4.50 10.18 10.29
C VAL A 108 -3.53 11.23 9.77
N GLN A 109 -3.76 11.69 8.56
CA GLN A 109 -2.97 12.70 7.87
C GLN A 109 -3.85 13.92 7.63
N TYR A 110 -3.39 15.09 8.05
CA TYR A 110 -4.08 16.36 7.85
C TYR A 110 -3.23 17.26 6.94
N PHE A 111 -3.85 17.76 5.87
CA PHE A 111 -3.22 18.51 4.79
C PHE A 111 -3.85 19.90 4.65
N HIS A 112 -3.40 20.86 5.46
CA HIS A 112 -3.87 22.23 5.34
C HIS A 112 -3.16 22.97 4.21
N ASP A 113 -3.90 23.82 3.49
CA ASP A 113 -3.29 24.84 2.64
C ASP A 113 -2.69 25.92 3.56
N HIS A 114 -1.47 26.36 3.29
CA HIS A 114 -0.83 27.45 4.05
C HIS A 114 -1.32 28.82 3.61
#